data_AF-X1AGT0-F1
#
_entry.id   AF-X1AGT0-F1
#
_cell.length_a   1.000
_cell.length_b   1.000
_cell.length_c   1.000
_cell.angle_alpha   90.00
_cell.angle_beta   90.00
_cell.angle_gamma   90.00
#
_symmetry.space_group_name_H-M   'P 1'
#
loop_
_entity.id
_entity.type
_entity.pdbx_description
1 polymer ?
#
loop_
_entity_poly.entity_id
_entity_poly.type
_entity_poly.pdbx_seq_one_letter_code
_entity_poly.pdbx_strand_id
1 'polypeptide(L)' 'MGGVESLIEVPAVMTHASVAGSPLAVDPGLVRLSVGLEHIEDLWEDLERALGAAN' A
#
# COMPACT_ATOMS: atom_id res chain seq x y z
N MET A 1 -9.42 6.33 1.74
CA MET A 1 -8.83 5.99 0.43
C MET A 1 -9.80 6.42 -0.67
N GLY A 2 -9.32 6.66 -1.89
CA GLY A 2 -10.11 7.17 -3.01
C GLY A 2 -10.01 8.67 -3.29
N GLY A 3 -8.90 9.32 -2.91
CA GLY A 3 -8.58 10.69 -3.32
C GLY A 3 -8.06 10.75 -4.77
N VAL A 4 -7.73 11.96 -5.23
CA VAL A 4 -7.08 12.12 -6.54
C VAL A 4 -5.60 11.76 -6.48
N GLU A 5 -5.01 11.84 -5.29
CA GLU A 5 -3.63 11.45 -5.00
C GLU A 5 -3.53 9.96 -4.64
N SER A 6 -2.48 9.32 -5.14
CA SER A 6 -2.10 7.95 -4.77
C SER A 6 -1.67 7.87 -3.31
N LEU A 7 -2.09 6.81 -2.62
CA LEU A 7 -1.73 6.55 -1.22
C LEU A 7 -1.32 5.09 -1.03
N ILE A 8 -0.30 4.86 -0.21
CA ILE A 8 0.19 3.53 0.18
C ILE A 8 0.19 3.38 1.69
N GLU A 9 -0.11 2.20 2.20
CA GLU A 9 -0.07 1.90 3.63
C GLU A 9 0.30 0.44 3.90
N VAL A 10 0.72 0.18 5.14
CA VAL A 10 0.89 -1.16 5.71
C VAL A 10 -0.28 -1.39 6.69
N PRO A 11 -1.37 -2.04 6.27
CA PRO A 11 -2.60 -2.08 7.05
C PRO A 11 -2.41 -2.67 8.46
N ALA A 12 -1.53 -3.67 8.59
CA ALA A 12 -1.25 -4.38 9.85
C ALA A 12 -0.83 -3.46 11.01
N VAL A 13 -0.11 -2.37 10.71
CA VAL A 13 0.40 -1.41 11.72
C VAL A 13 -0.28 -0.05 11.64
N MET A 14 -1.19 0.13 10.68
CA MET A 14 -1.90 1.38 10.44
C MET A 14 -3.40 1.17 10.63
N THR A 15 -4.17 1.07 9.54
CA THR A 15 -5.63 1.10 9.57
C THR A 15 -6.26 -0.14 10.23
N HIS A 16 -5.55 -1.27 10.28
CA HIS A 16 -5.99 -2.53 10.88
C HIS A 16 -5.20 -2.89 12.14
N ALA A 17 -4.45 -1.94 12.72
CA ALA A 17 -3.68 -2.18 13.94
C ALA A 17 -4.56 -2.67 15.11
N SER A 18 -5.84 -2.27 15.16
CA SER A 18 -6.78 -2.64 16.22
C SER A 18 -7.18 -4.12 16.25
N VAL A 19 -6.96 -4.86 15.16
CA VAL A 19 -7.30 -6.30 15.06
C VAL A 19 -6.08 -7.22 15.17
N ALA A 20 -4.91 -6.68 15.53
CA ALA A 20 -3.68 -7.45 15.70
C ALA A 20 -3.85 -8.60 16.72
N GLY A 21 -3.32 -9.79 16.39
CA GLY A 21 -3.41 -10.98 17.23
C GLY A 21 -4.78 -11.67 17.26
N SER A 22 -5.76 -11.18 16.51
CA SER A 22 -7.08 -11.80 16.37
C SER A 22 -7.17 -12.65 15.09
N PRO A 23 -8.22 -13.49 14.94
CA PRO A 23 -8.49 -14.18 13.67
C PRO A 23 -8.75 -13.25 12.48
N LEU A 24 -8.98 -11.94 12.72
CA LEU A 24 -9.16 -10.92 11.70
C LEU A 24 -7.86 -10.15 11.39
N ALA A 25 -6.75 -10.53 12.02
CA ALA A 25 -5.46 -9.92 11.73
C ALA A 25 -5.10 -10.08 10.25
N VAL A 26 -4.56 -9.02 9.68
CA VAL A 26 -4.06 -8.99 8.30
C VAL A 26 -2.57 -9.33 8.28
N ASP A 27 -2.11 -9.88 7.17
CA ASP A 27 -0.70 -10.24 6.98
C ASP A 27 0.22 -9.03 7.22
N PRO A 28 1.29 -9.13 8.05
CA PRO A 28 2.24 -8.05 8.28
C PRO A 28 2.97 -7.56 7.03
N GLY A 29 3.12 -8.41 6.01
CA GLY A 29 3.71 -8.08 4.71
C GLY A 29 2.72 -7.51 3.69
N LEU A 30 1.43 -7.40 4.04
CA LEU A 30 0.44 -6.82 3.14
C LEU A 30 0.69 -5.32 2.96
N VAL A 31 0.85 -4.92 1.71
CA VAL A 31 0.89 -3.52 1.28
C VAL A 31 -0.40 -3.22 0.54
N ARG A 32 -1.04 -2.09 0.88
CA ARG A 32 -2.28 -1.65 0.23
C ARG A 32 -2.07 -0.34 -0.50
N LEU A 33 -2.44 -0.31 -1.77
CA LEU A 33 -2.36 0.86 -2.64
C LEU A 33 -3.77 1.37 -2.97
N SER A 34 -4.00 2.66 -2.77
CA SER A 34 -5.11 3.42 -3.36
C SER A 34 -4.56 4.15 -4.56
N VAL A 35 -4.94 3.71 -5.77
CA VAL A 35 -4.48 4.32 -7.02
C VAL A 35 -5.18 5.66 -7.25
N GLY A 36 -4.40 6.71 -7.42
CA GLY A 36 -4.86 8.07 -7.75
C GLY A 36 -5.09 8.26 -9.25
N LEU A 37 -5.05 9.53 -9.69
CA LEU A 37 -5.31 9.95 -11.07
C LEU A 37 -4.06 10.54 -11.76
N GLU A 38 -2.87 10.20 -11.26
CA GLU A 38 -1.60 10.58 -11.89
C GLU A 38 -1.41 9.93 -13.28
N HIS A 39 -0.39 10.37 -14.01
CA HIS A 39 -0.03 9.73 -15.27
C HIS A 39 0.38 8.27 -15.03
N ILE A 40 -0.10 7.38 -15.89
CA ILE A 40 0.09 5.93 -15.71
C ILE A 40 1.56 5.53 -15.77
N GLU A 41 2.36 6.23 -16.57
CA GLU A 41 3.80 6.01 -16.70
C GLU A 41 4.54 6.37 -15.39
N ASP A 42 4.19 7.48 -14.75
CA ASP A 42 4.80 7.89 -13.47
C ASP A 42 4.51 6.87 -12.37
N LEU A 43 3.27 6.35 -12.32
CA LEU A 43 2.88 5.32 -11.35
C LEU A 43 3.62 4.00 -11.59
N TRP A 44 3.80 3.62 -12.86
CA TRP A 44 4.52 2.41 -13.22
C TRP A 44 6.00 2.50 -12.85
N GLU A 45 6.67 3.59 -13.23
CA GLU A 45 8.09 3.82 -12.93
C GLU A 45 8.36 3.86 -11.42
N ASP A 46 7.47 4.47 -10.63
CA ASP A 46 7.64 4.53 -9.18
C ASP A 46 7.53 3.14 -8.53
N LEU A 47 6.55 2.33 -8.96
CA LEU A 47 6.38 0.96 -8.47
C LEU A 47 7.54 0.05 -8.90
N GLU A 48 7.99 0.12 -10.16
CA GLU A 48 9.16 -0.63 -10.64
C GLU A 48 10.42 -0.29 -9.85
N ARG A 49 10.67 1.00 -9.62
CA ARG A 49 11.81 1.46 -8.81
C ARG A 49 11.74 0.93 -7.39
N ALA A 50 10.58 1.04 -6.75
CA ALA A 50 10.39 0.60 -5.37
C ALA A 50 10.56 -0.93 -5.22
N LEU A 51 9.95 -1.71 -6.11
CA LEU A 51 10.04 -3.17 -6.09
C LEU A 51 11.43 -3.67 -6.52
N GLY A 52 12.10 -2.98 -7.45
CA GLY A 52 13.46 -3.28 -7.85
C GLY A 52 14.48 -3.06 -6.73
N ALA A 53 14.30 -2.01 -5.91
CA ALA A 53 15.15 -1.73 -4.75
C ALA A 53 14.90 -2.68 -3.55
N ALA A 54 13.73 -3.34 -3.52
CA ALA A 54 13.35 -4.26 -2.44
C ALA A 54 13.85 -5.70 -2.65
N ASN A 55 14.46 -5.99 -3.81
CA ASN A 55 15.05 -7.29 -4.15
C ASN A 55 16.54 -7.39 -3.80
#